data_AF-A0A3P9L113-F1
#
_entry.id   AF-A0A3P9L113-F1
#
_cell.length_a   1.000
_cell.length_b   1.000
_cell.length_c   1.000
_cell.angle_alpha   90.00
_cell.angle_beta   90.00
_cell.angle_gamma   90.00
#
_symmetry.space_group_name_H-M   'P 1'
#
loop_
_entity.id
_entity.type
_entity.pdbx_description
1 polymer ?
#
loop_
_entity_poly.entity_id
_entity_poly.type
_entity_poly.pdbx_seq_one_letter_code
_entity_poly.pdbx_strand_id
1 'polypeptide(L)'
;MGSAADDKKYLPPPGIVNRNSVWLAGIGWVSAVLHNAINHRPPLKAGVHRQFLLTTIGWFLGYHLTKHENYTYAKLDRDMNEYVKLHPEKFQAKEKKTFAEIVEPFHPVR
;
A
#
# COMPACT_ATOMS: atom_id res chain seq x y z
N MET A 1 -24.56 -9.94 7.44
CA MET A 1 -23.20 -9.43 7.21
C MET A 1 -23.30 -8.27 6.23
N GLY A 2 -22.80 -7.09 6.59
CA GLY A 2 -22.95 -5.86 5.80
C GLY A 2 -22.33 -5.99 4.41
N SER A 3 -22.76 -5.14 3.48
CA SER A 3 -22.15 -5.08 2.16
C SER A 3 -20.65 -4.72 2.30
N ALA A 4 -19.79 -5.15 1.38
CA ALA A 4 -18.36 -4.79 1.41
C ALA A 4 -18.11 -3.27 1.37
N ALA A 5 -19.13 -2.47 1.01
CA ALA A 5 -19.10 -1.02 1.07
C ALA A 5 -19.30 -0.46 2.48
N ASP A 6 -20.08 -1.15 3.32
CA ASP A 6 -20.29 -0.75 4.72
C ASP A 6 -19.08 -1.08 5.59
N ASP A 7 -18.45 -2.24 5.37
CA ASP A 7 -17.25 -2.64 6.11
C ASP A 7 -16.09 -1.67 5.90
N LYS A 8 -16.00 -1.07 4.70
CA LYS A 8 -14.99 -0.05 4.34
C LYS A 8 -15.14 1.26 5.12
N LYS A 9 -16.30 1.54 5.71
CA LYS A 9 -16.55 2.79 6.47
C LYS A 9 -15.94 2.74 7.87
N TYR A 10 -15.74 1.56 8.43
CA TYR A 10 -15.17 1.39 9.78
C TYR A 10 -13.64 1.53 9.81
N LEU A 11 -12.98 1.50 8.64
CA LEU A 11 -11.55 1.69 8.55
C LEU A 11 -11.21 3.18 8.52
N PRO A 12 -10.12 3.60 9.19
CA PRO A 12 -9.67 4.97 9.13
C PRO A 12 -9.36 5.33 7.67
N PRO A 13 -9.90 6.43 7.15
CA PRO A 13 -9.61 6.84 5.79
C PRO A 13 -8.13 7.17 5.65
N PRO A 14 -7.51 6.90 4.48
CA PRO A 14 -6.14 7.35 4.24
C PRO A 14 -6.07 8.88 4.33
N GLY A 15 -4.94 9.40 4.79
CA GLY A 15 -4.71 10.84 4.80
C GLY A 15 -4.80 11.43 3.38
N ILE A 16 -5.19 12.71 3.29
CA ILE A 16 -5.29 13.42 2.00
C ILE A 16 -3.94 13.35 1.27
N VAL A 17 -2.84 13.57 1.99
CA VAL A 17 -1.47 13.35 1.54
C VAL A 17 -1.03 11.98 2.03
N ASN A 18 -1.05 10.99 1.14
CA ASN A 18 -0.51 9.66 1.39
C ASN A 18 0.63 9.37 0.40
N ARG A 19 1.49 8.40 0.70
CA ARG A 19 2.64 8.05 -0.15
C ARG A 19 2.21 7.66 -1.57
N ASN A 20 1.16 6.85 -1.69
CA ASN A 20 0.72 6.26 -2.95
C ASN A 20 0.08 7.29 -3.91
N SER A 21 -0.74 8.21 -3.39
CA SER A 21 -1.33 9.34 -4.11
C SER A 21 -0.27 10.32 -4.57
N VAL A 22 0.72 10.65 -3.72
CA VAL A 22 1.84 11.50 -4.12
C VAL A 22 2.64 10.83 -5.24
N TRP A 23 2.91 9.52 -5.12
CA TRP A 23 3.63 8.76 -6.13
C TRP A 23 2.87 8.70 -7.46
N LEU A 24 1.58 8.38 -7.44
CA LEU A 24 0.74 8.28 -8.64
C LEU A 24 0.47 9.65 -9.28
N ALA A 25 0.38 10.71 -8.48
CA ALA A 25 0.36 12.08 -8.99
C ALA A 25 1.67 12.41 -9.70
N GLY A 26 2.81 12.03 -9.12
CA GLY A 26 4.13 12.16 -9.75
C GLY A 26 4.23 11.41 -11.08
N ILE A 27 3.74 10.16 -11.14
CA ILE A 27 3.67 9.38 -12.38
C ILE A 27 2.78 10.08 -13.42
N GLY A 28 1.61 10.59 -13.00
CA GLY A 28 0.71 11.34 -13.87
C GLY A 28 1.36 12.59 -14.46
N TRP A 29 2.12 13.32 -13.65
CA TRP A 29 2.89 14.48 -14.08
C TRP A 29 4.00 14.11 -15.06
N VAL A 30 4.81 13.08 -14.74
CA VAL A 30 5.87 12.59 -15.62
C VAL A 30 5.32 12.12 -16.96
N SER A 31 4.18 11.43 -16.96
CA SER A 31 3.47 11.04 -18.19
C SER A 31 3.07 12.24 -19.04
N ALA A 32 2.57 13.31 -18.42
CA ALA A 32 2.23 14.55 -19.12
C ALA A 32 3.45 15.23 -19.77
N VAL A 33 4.56 15.31 -19.02
CA VAL A 33 5.82 15.89 -19.50
C VAL A 33 6.40 15.03 -20.64
N LEU A 34 6.36 13.71 -20.50
CA LEU A 34 6.83 12.76 -21.51
C LEU A 34 5.98 12.84 -22.78
N HIS A 35 4.66 12.97 -22.66
CA HIS A 35 3.78 13.20 -23.80
C HIS A 35 4.12 14.49 -24.54
N ASN A 36 4.50 15.57 -23.83
CA ASN A 36 4.96 16.80 -24.46
C ASN A 36 6.32 16.62 -25.17
N ALA A 37 7.24 15.87 -24.56
CA ALA A 37 8.55 15.59 -25.13
C ALA A 37 8.47 14.77 -26.43
N ILE A 38 7.62 13.74 -26.48
CA ILE A 38 7.39 12.92 -27.68
C ILE A 38 6.85 13.77 -28.83
N ASN A 39 6.01 14.76 -28.53
CA ASN A 39 5.41 15.64 -29.54
C ASN A 39 6.30 16.84 -29.92
N HIS A 40 7.59 16.82 -29.58
CA HIS A 40 8.54 17.92 -29.82
C HIS A 40 8.06 19.28 -29.30
N ARG A 41 7.23 19.30 -28.26
CA ARG A 41 6.80 20.53 -27.57
C ARG A 41 7.70 20.81 -26.38
N PRO A 42 7.87 22.08 -25.95
CA PRO A 42 8.67 22.39 -24.77
C PRO A 42 8.09 21.66 -23.54
N PRO A 43 8.81 20.68 -22.94
CA PRO A 43 8.18 19.69 -22.05
C PRO A 43 7.51 20.27 -20.81
N LEU A 44 8.14 21.30 -20.22
CA LEU A 44 7.70 21.95 -18.98
C LEU A 44 6.76 23.13 -19.22
N LYS A 45 6.86 23.81 -20.37
CA LYS A 45 6.10 25.05 -20.65
C LYS A 45 4.80 24.80 -21.41
N ALA A 46 4.76 23.78 -22.26
CA ALA A 46 3.55 23.45 -23.02
C ALA A 46 2.58 22.64 -22.16
N GLY A 47 1.29 22.98 -22.23
CA GLY A 47 0.23 22.10 -21.70
C GLY A 47 0.19 21.98 -20.18
N VAL A 48 0.45 23.07 -19.44
CA VAL A 48 0.35 23.11 -17.97
C VAL A 48 -1.03 22.63 -17.47
N HIS A 49 -2.10 22.92 -18.20
CA HIS A 49 -3.44 22.40 -17.90
C HIS A 49 -3.50 20.86 -17.98
N ARG A 50 -2.81 20.23 -18.94
CA ARG A 50 -2.73 18.75 -19.06
C ARG A 50 -1.85 18.14 -17.99
N GLN A 51 -0.75 18.80 -17.64
CA GLN A 51 0.11 18.39 -16.52
C GLN A 51 -0.70 18.38 -15.22
N PHE A 52 -1.42 19.46 -14.93
CA PHE A 52 -2.27 19.55 -13.73
C PHE A 52 -3.38 18.50 -13.75
N LEU A 53 -4.08 18.32 -14.88
CA LEU A 53 -5.14 17.32 -15.03
C LEU A 53 -4.64 15.89 -14.79
N LEU A 54 -3.50 15.50 -15.38
CA LEU A 54 -2.98 14.13 -15.20
C LEU A 54 -2.46 13.91 -13.77
N THR A 55 -1.91 14.95 -13.16
CA THR A 55 -1.46 14.91 -11.75
C THR A 55 -2.66 14.72 -10.81
N THR A 56 -3.76 15.47 -10.99
CA THR A 56 -4.95 15.35 -10.14
C THR A 56 -5.68 14.03 -10.32
N ILE A 57 -5.73 13.49 -11.54
CA ILE A 57 -6.25 12.13 -11.79
C ILE A 57 -5.40 11.09 -11.08
N GLY A 58 -4.07 11.18 -11.18
CA GLY A 58 -3.15 10.28 -10.48
C GLY A 58 -3.33 10.33 -8.96
N TRP A 59 -3.49 11.53 -8.40
CA TRP A 59 -3.77 11.73 -6.97
C TRP A 59 -5.10 11.08 -6.54
N PHE A 60 -6.17 11.32 -7.31
CA PHE A 60 -7.50 10.78 -7.04
C PHE A 60 -7.51 9.25 -7.08
N LEU A 61 -6.91 8.67 -8.12
CA LEU A 61 -6.78 7.23 -8.24
C LEU A 61 -5.96 6.64 -7.08
N GLY A 62 -4.84 7.27 -6.71
CA GLY A 62 -4.03 6.82 -5.60
C GLY A 62 -4.76 6.82 -4.26
N TYR A 63 -5.66 7.78 -4.03
CA TYR A 63 -6.46 7.84 -2.82
C TYR A 63 -7.43 6.66 -2.74
N HIS A 64 -8.16 6.39 -3.84
CA HIS A 64 -9.12 5.29 -3.90
C HIS A 64 -8.45 3.91 -3.87
N LEU A 65 -7.29 3.76 -4.52
CA LEU A 65 -6.50 2.53 -4.46
C LEU A 65 -5.98 2.27 -3.05
N THR A 66 -5.44 3.27 -2.37
CA THR A 66 -4.98 3.13 -0.97
C THR A 66 -6.14 2.76 -0.04
N LYS A 67 -7.31 3.36 -0.23
CA LYS A 67 -8.52 2.99 0.52
C LYS A 67 -8.92 1.52 0.28
N HIS A 68 -8.78 1.04 -0.95
CA HIS A 68 -9.08 -0.35 -1.28
C HIS A 68 -8.04 -1.31 -0.70
N GLU A 69 -6.76 -0.96 -0.80
CA GLU A 69 -5.63 -1.70 -0.25
C GLU A 69 -5.78 -1.91 1.26
N ASN A 70 -6.01 -0.83 2.00
CA ASN A 70 -6.22 -0.88 3.46
C ASN A 70 -7.37 -1.82 3.83
N TYR A 71 -8.46 -1.81 3.05
CA TYR A 71 -9.58 -2.72 3.28
C TYR A 71 -9.21 -4.18 3.07
N THR A 72 -8.52 -4.47 1.98
CA THR A 72 -8.13 -5.85 1.65
C THR A 72 -7.21 -6.43 2.72
N TYR A 73 -6.20 -5.67 3.17
CA TYR A 73 -5.30 -6.14 4.22
C TYR A 73 -5.96 -6.23 5.59
N ALA A 74 -6.84 -5.28 5.95
CA ALA A 74 -7.58 -5.35 7.21
C ALA A 74 -8.52 -6.57 7.24
N LYS A 75 -9.17 -6.88 6.12
CA LYS A 75 -10.01 -8.09 6.00
C LYS A 75 -9.17 -9.36 6.14
N LEU A 76 -8.02 -9.42 5.46
CA LEU A 76 -7.11 -10.56 5.52
C LEU A 76 -6.64 -10.82 6.96
N ASP A 77 -6.23 -9.77 7.68
CA ASP A 77 -5.77 -9.90 9.07
C ASP A 77 -6.92 -10.31 10.00
N ARG A 78 -8.13 -9.77 9.81
CA ARG A 78 -9.31 -10.17 10.57
C ARG A 78 -9.62 -11.66 10.39
N ASP A 79 -9.70 -12.11 9.14
CA ASP A 79 -10.06 -13.49 8.81
C ASP A 79 -8.98 -14.47 9.29
N MET A 80 -7.69 -14.09 9.20
CA MET A 80 -6.57 -14.87 9.77
C MET A 80 -6.67 -14.98 11.30
N ASN A 81 -6.89 -13.86 11.99
CA ASN A 81 -6.99 -13.84 13.45
C ASN A 81 -8.21 -14.62 13.96
N GLU A 82 -9.33 -14.58 13.25
CA GLU A 82 -10.50 -15.39 13.55
C GLU A 82 -10.22 -16.89 13.36
N TYR A 83 -9.54 -17.26 12.27
CA TYR A 83 -9.16 -18.64 12.02
C TYR A 83 -8.26 -19.23 13.12
N VAL A 84 -7.25 -18.46 13.56
CA VAL A 84 -6.34 -18.86 14.65
C VAL A 84 -7.07 -19.03 15.97
N LYS A 85 -8.04 -18.14 16.28
CA LYS A 85 -8.86 -18.25 17.49
C LYS A 85 -9.75 -19.48 17.50
N LEU A 86 -10.29 -19.87 16.35
CA LEU A 86 -11.16 -21.05 16.22
C LEU A 86 -10.40 -22.38 16.28
N HIS A 87 -9.10 -22.38 15.97
CA HIS A 87 -8.27 -23.59 15.90
C HIS A 87 -7.00 -23.50 16.76
N PRO A 88 -7.13 -23.33 18.09
CA PRO A 88 -5.98 -23.23 18.98
C PRO A 88 -5.09 -24.49 18.95
N GLU A 89 -5.65 -25.65 18.61
CA GLU A 89 -4.93 -26.92 18.49
C GLU A 89 -3.90 -26.92 17.36
N LYS A 90 -4.13 -26.15 16.29
CA LYS A 90 -3.19 -26.03 15.15
C LYS A 90 -2.09 -25.00 15.41
N PHE A 91 -2.34 -24.04 16.30
CA PHE A 91 -1.46 -22.91 16.58
C PHE A 91 -1.02 -22.90 18.06
N GLN A 92 -0.37 -23.97 18.49
CA GLN A 92 0.15 -24.07 19.85
C GLN A 92 1.29 -23.07 20.06
N ALA A 93 1.20 -22.27 21.13
CA ALA A 93 2.27 -21.36 21.51
C ALA A 93 3.50 -22.16 21.95
N LYS A 94 4.52 -22.20 21.10
CA LYS A 94 5.81 -22.82 21.45
C LYS A 94 6.51 -21.97 22.51
N GLU A 95 7.03 -22.61 23.55
CA GLU A 95 7.85 -21.93 24.54
C GLU A 95 9.06 -21.27 23.87
N LYS A 96 9.23 -19.97 24.10
CA LYS A 96 10.35 -19.19 23.57
C LYS A 96 11.57 -19.44 24.46
N LYS A 97 12.46 -20.33 24.02
CA LYS A 97 13.75 -20.57 24.69
C LYS A 97 14.69 -19.39 24.50
N THR A 98 15.45 -19.06 25.54
CA THR A 98 16.44 -17.98 25.46
C THR A 98 17.71 -18.45 24.74
N PHE A 99 18.49 -17.52 24.18
CA PHE A 99 19.80 -17.84 23.58
C PHE A 99 20.81 -18.43 24.57
N ALA A 100 20.54 -18.35 25.87
CA ALA A 100 21.33 -19.06 26.89
C ALA A 100 21.12 -20.59 26.83
N GLU A 101 19.96 -21.04 26.35
CA GLU A 101 19.61 -22.46 26.23
C GLU A 101 19.90 -23.03 24.83
N ILE A 102 20.00 -22.16 23.81
CA ILE A 102 20.22 -22.54 22.42
C ILE A 102 21.68 -22.26 22.06
N VAL A 103 22.51 -23.30 22.02
CA VAL A 103 23.89 -23.19 21.55
C VAL A 103 23.93 -23.48 20.05
N GLU A 104 24.04 -22.42 19.24
CA GLU A 104 24.28 -22.56 17.81
C GLU A 104 25.77 -22.78 17.53
N PRO A 105 26.13 -23.66 16.58
CA PRO A 105 27.51 -23.86 16.19
C PRO A 105 28.06 -22.59 15.51
N PHE A 106 29.13 -22.03 16.05
CA PHE A 106 29.81 -20.88 15.45
C PHE A 106 30.73 -21.32 14.30
N HIS A 107 30.44 -20.85 13.09
CA HIS A 107 31.27 -21.06 11.90
C HIS A 107 32.06 -19.79 11.57
N PRO A 108 33.36 -19.69 11.94
CA PRO A 108 34.16 -18.51 11.64
C PRO A 108 34.41 -18.37 10.14
N VAL A 109 34.30 -17.14 9.63
CA VAL A 109 34.76 -16.79 8.27
C VAL A 109 36.28 -16.71 8.29
N ARG A 110 36.94 -17.53 7.48
CA ARG A 110 38.40 -17.60 7.32
C ARG A 110 38.79 -17.20 5.90
#